data_AF-A0A4X1TJ67-F1
#
_entry.id   AF-A0A4X1TJ67-F1
#
_cell.length_a   1.000
_cell.length_b   1.000
_cell.length_c   1.000
_cell.angle_alpha   90.00
_cell.angle_beta   90.00
_cell.angle_gamma   90.00
#
_symmetry.space_group_name_H-M   'P 1'
#
loop_
_entity.id
_entity.type
_entity.pdbx_description
1 polymer ?
#
loop_
_entity_poly.entity_id
_entity_poly.type
_entity_poly.pdbx_seq_one_letter_code
_entity_poly.pdbx_strand_id
1 'polypeptide(L)'
;MNVPSLLLAGGRWRCCPVPLGSFFFQALHNSCCRKKSTAPKKIIPYVDFFDENTKESEKALDKLFSSEQQASILHVLNTASNKELEAFRLLRGRKSINIVEHREKFGPFQNLESLMHVPLFQYKTTVQVCNSILNPQTGGKKKSQENRLLRKLIKPEIGRERLQAVKSIVSIVSGTRRIAWAHLDRKLAVLDWQQSECCRLVKGTYLSSVYLEEVRPLHLQIPTC
;
A
#
# COMPACT_ATOMS: atom_id res chain seq x y z
N MET A 1 -52.94 -5.97 -5.55
CA MET A 1 -52.85 -4.57 -6.02
C MET A 1 -53.00 -3.63 -4.84
N ASN A 2 -51.93 -2.97 -4.42
CA ASN A 2 -51.90 -1.53 -4.17
C ASN A 2 -50.49 -1.14 -3.71
N VAL A 3 -49.85 -0.34 -4.55
CA VAL A 3 -48.64 0.42 -4.28
C VAL A 3 -49.09 1.81 -3.81
N PRO A 4 -48.37 2.42 -2.86
CA PRO A 4 -47.90 3.78 -3.11
C PRO A 4 -46.42 3.93 -2.70
N SER A 5 -45.52 4.17 -3.65
CA SER A 5 -45.12 5.49 -4.18
C SER A 5 -44.00 6.12 -3.35
N LEU A 6 -42.86 6.26 -4.03
CA LEU A 6 -41.63 6.90 -3.61
C LEU A 6 -41.81 8.36 -3.22
N LEU A 7 -41.16 8.78 -2.14
CA LEU A 7 -40.66 10.14 -1.98
C LEU A 7 -39.17 10.09 -1.59
N LEU A 8 -38.35 10.63 -2.49
CA LEU A 8 -36.95 10.96 -2.27
C LEU A 8 -36.88 12.12 -1.26
N ALA A 9 -36.19 11.90 -0.14
CA ALA A 9 -35.67 12.99 0.68
C ALA A 9 -34.32 12.56 1.27
N GLY A 10 -33.29 13.35 0.97
CA GLY A 10 -31.91 13.06 1.34
C GLY A 10 -31.61 13.28 2.82
N GLY A 11 -30.41 12.83 3.21
CA GLY A 11 -29.70 13.37 4.35
C GLY A 11 -29.54 12.44 5.55
N ARG A 12 -28.29 12.02 5.75
CA ARG A 12 -27.64 11.75 7.05
C ARG A 12 -28.30 10.72 7.99
N TRP A 13 -27.71 9.54 8.00
CA TRP A 13 -27.85 8.54 9.05
C TRP A 13 -27.52 9.13 10.43
N ARG A 14 -28.54 9.25 11.30
CA ARG A 14 -28.36 9.31 12.75
C ARG A 14 -28.94 8.03 13.33
N CYS A 15 -28.11 7.25 14.00
CA CYS A 15 -28.57 6.09 14.75
C CYS A 15 -29.25 6.57 16.04
N CYS A 16 -30.53 6.24 16.22
CA CYS A 16 -31.19 6.31 17.52
C CYS A 16 -30.72 5.12 18.38
N PRO A 17 -30.38 5.31 19.66
CA PRO A 17 -30.10 4.20 20.56
C PRO A 17 -31.40 3.65 21.17
N VAL A 18 -31.58 2.33 21.09
CA VAL A 18 -32.54 1.56 21.89
C VAL A 18 -31.77 0.98 23.09
N PRO A 19 -32.31 1.03 24.32
CA PRO A 19 -31.59 0.62 25.52
C PRO A 19 -31.73 -0.88 25.76
N LEU A 20 -30.61 -1.57 26.02
CA LEU A 20 -30.64 -2.91 26.60
C LEU A 20 -29.48 -3.07 27.59
N GLY A 21 -29.87 -3.41 28.82
CA GLY A 21 -29.30 -4.51 29.56
C GLY A 21 -27.85 -4.34 30.03
N SER A 22 -27.72 -3.88 31.26
CA SER A 22 -26.53 -4.01 32.10
C SER A 22 -25.97 -5.44 32.10
N PHE A 23 -24.75 -5.63 31.60
CA PHE A 23 -23.87 -6.71 32.04
C PHE A 23 -22.46 -6.15 32.26
N PHE A 24 -22.00 -6.33 33.50
CA PHE A 24 -20.69 -5.94 34.00
C PHE A 24 -19.57 -6.64 33.22
N PHE A 25 -18.66 -5.87 32.63
CA PHE A 25 -17.26 -6.27 32.48
C PHE A 25 -16.36 -5.06 32.77
N GLN A 26 -15.48 -5.28 33.73
CA GLN A 26 -14.56 -4.31 34.32
C GLN A 26 -13.44 -4.00 33.32
N ALA A 27 -13.44 -2.80 32.75
CA ALA A 27 -12.40 -2.34 31.85
C ALA A 27 -11.20 -1.84 32.66
N LEU A 28 -10.05 -2.52 32.55
CA LEU A 28 -8.76 -2.02 33.01
C LEU A 28 -8.34 -0.82 32.13
N HIS A 29 -8.36 0.36 32.74
CA HIS A 29 -8.04 1.64 32.11
C HIS A 29 -6.52 1.87 32.14
N ASN A 30 -5.82 1.49 31.06
CA ASN A 30 -4.42 1.89 30.86
C ASN A 30 -4.34 3.27 30.19
N SER A 31 -4.39 4.33 30.99
CA SER A 31 -4.11 5.70 30.53
C SER A 31 -2.62 6.01 30.65
N CYS A 32 -1.88 5.91 29.55
CA CYS A 32 -0.51 6.40 29.49
C CYS A 32 -0.49 7.83 28.91
N CYS A 33 -0.62 8.82 29.80
CA CYS A 33 -0.46 10.23 29.46
C CYS A 33 1.03 10.62 29.55
N ARG A 34 1.73 10.73 28.41
CA ARG A 34 3.05 11.40 28.39
C ARG A 34 2.86 12.91 28.32
N LYS A 35 3.12 13.56 29.46
CA LYS A 35 3.19 15.02 29.62
C LYS A 35 4.27 15.60 28.70
N LYS A 36 3.92 16.61 27.91
CA LYS A 36 4.87 17.49 27.22
C LYS A 36 5.34 18.55 28.21
N SER A 37 6.64 18.62 28.47
CA SER A 37 7.26 19.79 29.14
C SER A 37 7.80 20.75 28.08
N THR A 38 7.64 22.05 28.33
CA THR A 38 7.99 23.14 27.42
C THR A 38 9.06 24.04 28.06
N ALA A 39 10.04 24.46 27.23
CA ALA A 39 10.99 25.59 27.34
C ALA A 39 12.40 25.34 27.96
N PRO A 40 13.45 26.14 27.63
CA PRO A 40 13.65 27.10 26.52
C PRO A 40 14.92 26.86 25.66
N LYS A 41 15.06 27.66 24.58
CA LYS A 41 16.14 27.68 23.57
C LYS A 41 17.54 27.93 24.14
N LYS A 42 18.55 27.26 23.58
CA LYS A 42 19.95 27.73 23.53
C LYS A 42 20.47 27.59 22.11
N ILE A 43 20.87 28.73 21.53
CA ILE A 43 21.54 28.88 20.23
C ILE A 43 23.04 28.86 20.52
N ILE A 44 23.81 27.93 19.95
CA ILE A 44 25.25 28.08 19.61
C ILE A 44 25.59 27.07 18.47
N PRO A 45 26.70 27.20 17.72
CA PRO A 45 26.74 27.70 16.35
C PRO A 45 27.09 26.61 15.32
N TYR A 46 27.00 27.01 14.05
CA TYR A 46 27.57 26.34 12.88
C TYR A 46 29.02 25.90 13.15
N VAL A 47 29.26 24.59 13.11
CA VAL A 47 30.60 24.00 13.05
C VAL A 47 30.60 23.04 11.87
N ASP A 48 31.43 23.38 10.88
CA ASP A 48 31.76 22.55 9.74
C ASP A 48 32.22 21.16 10.22
N PHE A 49 31.51 20.13 9.78
CA PHE A 49 32.06 18.78 9.69
C PHE A 49 32.34 18.53 8.21
N PHE A 50 33.53 18.93 7.77
CA PHE A 50 34.17 18.25 6.66
C PHE A 50 34.66 16.90 7.20
N ASP A 51 33.87 15.86 6.97
CA ASP A 51 34.35 14.49 7.13
C ASP A 51 35.06 14.09 5.84
N GLU A 52 36.35 13.82 6.00
CA GLU A 52 37.35 13.60 4.97
C GLU A 52 37.25 12.15 4.47
N ASN A 53 36.16 11.83 3.76
CA ASN A 53 35.98 10.54 3.07
C ASN A 53 35.49 10.72 1.63
N THR A 54 35.92 11.82 1.01
CA THR A 54 35.24 12.41 -0.15
C THR A 54 35.67 11.88 -1.51
N LYS A 55 36.65 10.97 -1.65
CA LYS A 55 37.18 10.63 -3.00
C LYS A 55 36.78 9.28 -3.59
N GLU A 56 36.34 8.31 -2.80
CA GLU A 56 35.95 6.98 -3.32
C GLU A 56 34.45 6.83 -3.57
N SER A 57 33.61 7.56 -2.83
CA SER A 57 32.15 7.54 -3.05
C SER A 57 31.73 8.40 -4.24
N GLU A 58 32.56 9.37 -4.64
CA GLU A 58 32.41 10.26 -5.80
C GLU A 58 32.69 9.58 -7.15
N LYS A 59 32.85 8.26 -7.23
CA LYS A 59 32.88 7.54 -8.53
C LYS A 59 31.94 6.34 -8.55
N ALA A 60 31.12 6.21 -7.51
CA ALA A 60 30.31 5.03 -7.27
C ALA A 60 28.90 5.17 -7.87
N LEU A 61 28.40 6.39 -8.04
CA LEU A 61 27.01 6.61 -8.44
C LEU A 61 26.84 6.46 -9.95
N ASP A 62 27.81 6.95 -10.72
CA ASP A 62 27.82 6.81 -12.17
C ASP A 62 27.93 5.34 -12.62
N LYS A 63 28.58 4.48 -11.84
CA LYS A 63 28.68 3.03 -12.11
C LYS A 63 27.35 2.27 -11.99
N LEU A 64 26.34 2.87 -11.36
CA LEU A 64 25.01 2.26 -11.20
C LEU A 64 24.16 2.32 -12.46
N PHE A 65 24.54 3.18 -13.41
CA PHE A 65 23.78 3.44 -14.63
C PHE A 65 24.66 3.20 -15.85
N SER A 66 24.08 2.69 -16.93
CA SER A 66 24.78 2.63 -18.22
C SER A 66 25.02 4.04 -18.76
N SER A 67 26.02 4.22 -19.63
CA SER A 67 26.35 5.52 -20.22
C SER A 67 25.16 6.16 -20.96
N GLU A 68 24.33 5.35 -21.63
CA GLU A 68 23.11 5.82 -22.31
C GLU A 68 22.06 6.34 -21.30
N GLN A 69 21.86 5.61 -20.20
CA GLN A 69 20.97 6.03 -19.13
C GLN A 69 21.46 7.30 -18.45
N GLN A 70 22.76 7.39 -18.20
CA GLN A 70 23.40 8.57 -17.62
C GLN A 70 23.18 9.81 -18.50
N ALA A 71 23.45 9.69 -19.81
CA ALA A 71 23.22 10.78 -20.76
C ALA A 71 21.75 11.22 -20.79
N SER A 72 20.82 10.26 -20.76
CA SER A 72 19.37 10.54 -20.71
C SER A 72 18.97 11.29 -19.44
N ILE A 73 19.49 10.88 -18.28
CA ILE A 73 19.22 11.55 -17.01
C ILE A 73 19.79 12.98 -17.01
N LEU A 74 21.06 13.14 -17.42
CA LEU A 74 21.72 14.44 -17.48
C LEU A 74 21.02 15.39 -18.45
N HIS A 75 20.57 14.88 -19.59
CA HIS A 75 19.76 15.66 -20.53
C HIS A 75 18.53 16.25 -19.84
N VAL A 76 17.75 15.42 -19.12
CA VAL A 76 16.56 15.90 -18.40
C VAL A 76 16.94 16.92 -17.31
N LEU A 77 17.98 16.65 -16.51
CA LEU A 77 18.41 17.55 -15.43
C LEU A 77 18.90 18.91 -15.94
N ASN A 78 19.51 18.95 -17.13
CA ASN A 78 20.06 20.17 -17.73
C ASN A 78 19.04 20.96 -18.56
N THR A 79 18.06 20.29 -19.16
CA THR A 79 17.09 20.93 -20.08
C THR A 79 15.72 21.20 -19.46
N ALA A 80 15.25 20.35 -18.55
CA ALA A 80 13.89 20.42 -18.05
C ALA A 80 13.65 21.70 -17.24
N SER A 81 12.47 22.30 -17.41
CA SER A 81 11.97 23.41 -16.62
C SER A 81 11.56 22.96 -15.21
N ASN A 82 11.38 23.93 -14.31
CA ASN A 82 10.87 23.65 -12.95
C ASN A 82 9.57 22.83 -12.97
N LYS A 83 8.63 23.16 -13.86
CA LYS A 83 7.33 22.45 -13.97
C LYS A 83 7.49 21.01 -14.45
N GLU A 84 8.41 20.77 -15.37
CA GLU A 84 8.70 19.42 -15.89
C GLU A 84 9.40 18.56 -14.83
N LEU A 85 10.32 19.14 -14.06
CA LEU A 85 10.95 18.45 -12.93
C LEU A 85 9.92 18.10 -11.84
N GLU A 86 8.94 18.96 -11.58
CA GLU A 86 7.86 18.68 -10.62
C GLU A 86 6.90 17.55 -11.04
N ALA A 87 6.91 17.17 -12.33
CA ALA A 87 6.17 15.98 -12.78
C ALA A 87 6.68 14.72 -12.07
N PHE A 88 7.99 14.66 -11.75
CA PHE A 88 8.57 13.61 -10.94
C PHE A 88 8.24 13.84 -9.47
N ARG A 89 7.52 12.89 -8.87
CA ARG A 89 7.09 12.96 -7.46
C ARG A 89 8.22 13.30 -6.49
N LEU A 90 9.43 12.79 -6.74
CA LEU A 90 10.60 12.97 -5.86
C LEU A 90 11.26 14.34 -5.98
N LEU A 91 10.94 15.10 -7.03
CA LEU A 91 11.54 16.41 -7.34
C LEU A 91 10.58 17.57 -7.07
N ARG A 92 9.36 17.32 -6.58
CA ARG A 92 8.38 18.37 -6.28
C ARG A 92 8.87 19.38 -5.23
N GLY A 93 8.49 20.64 -5.42
CA GLY A 93 8.75 21.71 -4.46
C GLY A 93 10.19 22.21 -4.51
N ARG A 94 10.86 22.31 -3.35
CA ARG A 94 12.20 22.93 -3.27
C ARG A 94 13.26 22.21 -4.09
N LYS A 95 13.09 20.91 -4.38
CA LYS A 95 14.11 20.11 -5.08
C LYS A 95 14.24 20.47 -6.56
N SER A 96 13.14 20.69 -7.28
CA SER A 96 13.17 21.15 -8.67
C SER A 96 13.81 22.53 -8.78
N ILE A 97 13.39 23.45 -7.89
CA ILE A 97 13.93 24.81 -7.81
C ILE A 97 15.44 24.78 -7.56
N ASN A 98 15.90 23.99 -6.58
CA ASN A 98 17.33 23.88 -6.26
C ASN A 98 18.15 23.32 -7.43
N ILE A 99 17.61 22.39 -8.24
CA ILE A 99 18.30 21.87 -9.43
C ILE A 99 18.50 22.98 -10.46
N VAL A 100 17.43 23.73 -10.76
CA VAL A 100 17.47 24.81 -11.76
C VAL A 100 18.39 25.94 -11.29
N GLU A 101 18.27 26.36 -10.04
CA GLU A 101 19.13 27.40 -9.46
C GLU A 101 20.60 26.97 -9.42
N HIS A 102 20.88 25.70 -9.12
CA HIS A 102 22.25 25.19 -9.11
C HIS A 102 22.86 25.19 -10.51
N ARG A 103 22.13 24.73 -11.55
CA ARG A 103 22.68 24.72 -12.92
C ARG A 103 22.83 26.12 -13.52
N GLU A 104 22.01 27.07 -13.09
CA GLU A 104 22.15 28.48 -13.47
C GLU A 104 23.39 29.13 -12.82
N LYS A 105 23.72 28.76 -11.58
CA LYS A 105 24.86 29.30 -10.83
C LYS A 105 26.20 28.63 -11.15
N PHE A 106 26.21 27.30 -11.25
CA PHE A 106 27.42 26.49 -11.36
C PHE A 106 27.61 25.86 -12.75
N GLY A 107 26.65 26.05 -13.66
CA GLY A 107 26.66 25.47 -15.00
C GLY A 107 25.96 24.10 -15.06
N PRO A 108 25.86 23.51 -16.27
CA PRO A 108 25.17 22.24 -16.48
C PRO A 108 25.87 21.09 -15.75
N PHE A 109 25.09 20.13 -15.27
CA PHE A 109 25.58 18.91 -14.63
C PHE A 109 26.32 18.03 -15.63
N GLN A 110 27.56 17.65 -15.30
CA GLN A 110 28.41 16.78 -16.13
C GLN A 110 28.30 15.30 -15.74
N ASN A 111 28.03 15.02 -14.46
CA ASN A 111 27.88 13.69 -13.90
C ASN A 111 26.71 13.66 -12.90
N LEU A 112 26.27 12.46 -12.50
CA LEU A 112 25.15 12.33 -11.57
C LEU A 112 25.57 12.65 -10.13
N GLU A 113 26.86 12.57 -9.84
CA GLU A 113 27.44 12.89 -8.53
C GLU A 113 27.34 14.37 -8.21
N SER A 114 27.40 15.24 -9.23
CA SER A 114 27.19 16.68 -9.07
C SER A 114 25.84 17.02 -8.42
N LEU A 115 24.84 16.13 -8.52
CA LEU A 115 23.58 16.32 -7.80
C LEU A 115 23.75 16.28 -6.27
N MET A 116 24.77 15.64 -5.73
CA MET A 116 25.03 15.62 -4.28
C MET A 116 25.47 16.99 -3.74
N HIS A 117 25.95 17.89 -4.61
CA HIS A 117 26.23 19.28 -4.24
C HIS A 117 24.96 20.15 -4.21
N VAL A 118 23.84 19.65 -4.77
CA VAL A 118 22.56 20.35 -4.72
C VAL A 118 21.93 20.19 -3.33
N PRO A 119 21.45 21.27 -2.69
CA PRO A 119 20.80 21.15 -1.40
C PRO A 119 19.59 20.21 -1.44
N LEU A 120 19.45 19.37 -0.40
CA LEU A 120 18.41 18.33 -0.25
C LEU A 120 18.64 17.04 -1.07
N PHE A 121 19.81 16.90 -1.69
CA PHE A 121 20.22 15.68 -2.38
C PHE A 121 21.34 14.97 -1.60
N GLN A 122 21.01 13.78 -1.13
CA GLN A 122 21.94 12.80 -0.58
C GLN A 122 22.02 11.61 -1.52
N TYR A 123 23.08 10.80 -1.42
CA TYR A 123 23.31 9.60 -2.25
C TYR A 123 22.03 8.77 -2.50
N LYS A 124 21.35 8.36 -1.42
CA LYS A 124 20.12 7.56 -1.50
C LYS A 124 19.00 8.27 -2.29
N THR A 125 18.86 9.57 -2.09
CA THR A 125 17.83 10.35 -2.79
C THR A 125 18.19 10.59 -4.25
N THR A 126 19.47 10.80 -4.58
CA THR A 126 19.98 10.96 -5.93
C THR A 126 19.71 9.68 -6.74
N VAL A 127 20.08 8.52 -6.21
CA VAL A 127 19.79 7.23 -6.85
C VAL A 127 18.29 7.03 -7.10
N GLN A 128 17.43 7.40 -6.14
CA GLN A 128 15.97 7.31 -6.32
C GLN A 128 15.44 8.28 -7.39
N VAL A 129 15.99 9.49 -7.46
CA VAL A 129 15.64 10.50 -8.46
C VAL A 129 16.06 10.03 -9.85
N CYS A 130 17.30 9.60 -10.04
CA CYS A 130 17.81 9.07 -11.31
C CYS A 130 16.93 7.91 -11.83
N ASN A 131 16.60 6.97 -10.94
CA ASN A 131 15.67 5.88 -11.27
C ASN A 131 14.26 6.37 -11.64
N SER A 132 13.77 7.42 -10.97
CA SER A 132 12.47 8.02 -11.27
C SER A 132 12.45 8.78 -12.60
N ILE A 133 13.59 9.32 -13.03
CA ILE A 133 13.74 10.00 -14.33
C ILE A 133 13.75 8.97 -15.46
N LEU A 134 14.52 7.89 -15.31
CA LEU A 134 14.53 6.79 -16.29
C LEU A 134 13.18 6.09 -16.40
N ASN A 135 12.47 5.95 -15.28
CA ASN A 135 11.20 5.23 -15.22
C ASN A 135 10.10 6.10 -14.58
N PRO A 136 9.54 7.08 -15.31
CA PRO A 136 8.53 8.00 -14.78
C PRO A 136 7.24 7.28 -14.29
N GLN A 137 6.96 6.09 -14.82
CA GLN A 137 5.83 5.23 -14.46
C GLN A 137 6.10 4.37 -13.20
N THR A 138 7.36 4.26 -12.75
CA THR A 138 7.77 3.38 -11.65
C THR A 138 7.96 4.16 -10.35
N GLY A 139 7.01 5.05 -10.04
CA GLY A 139 6.82 5.50 -8.67
C GLY A 139 6.56 4.27 -7.81
N GLY A 140 7.55 3.85 -7.01
CA GLY A 140 7.64 2.60 -6.25
C GLY A 140 6.55 2.29 -5.20
N LYS A 141 5.30 2.71 -5.42
CA LYS A 141 4.17 2.45 -4.53
C LYS A 141 3.01 1.72 -5.18
N LYS A 142 2.77 1.78 -6.50
CA LYS A 142 1.59 1.06 -7.05
C LYS A 142 1.71 -0.46 -6.89
N LYS A 143 2.81 -1.08 -7.36
CA LYS A 143 3.03 -2.53 -7.20
C LYS A 143 3.20 -2.95 -5.72
N SER A 144 3.93 -2.18 -4.90
CA SER A 144 4.20 -2.56 -3.51
C SER A 144 3.00 -2.36 -2.58
N GLN A 145 2.21 -1.29 -2.77
CA GLN A 145 1.02 -1.04 -1.96
C GLN A 145 -0.08 -2.05 -2.29
N GLU A 146 -0.29 -2.36 -3.57
CA GLU A 146 -1.28 -3.36 -3.96
C GLU A 146 -0.89 -4.77 -3.48
N ASN A 147 0.40 -5.14 -3.58
CA ASN A 147 0.93 -6.38 -2.97
C ASN A 147 0.70 -6.40 -1.46
N ARG A 148 0.92 -5.26 -0.79
CA ARG A 148 0.70 -5.14 0.65
C ARG A 148 -0.78 -5.27 1.02
N LEU A 149 -1.71 -4.80 0.18
CA LEU A 149 -3.15 -4.97 0.40
C LEU A 149 -3.57 -6.42 0.19
N LEU A 150 -3.12 -7.06 -0.89
CA LEU A 150 -3.41 -8.47 -1.15
C LEU A 150 -2.91 -9.37 -0.02
N ARG A 151 -1.69 -9.15 0.49
CA ARG A 151 -1.15 -9.87 1.66
C ARG A 151 -1.97 -9.70 2.94
N LYS A 152 -2.72 -8.60 3.07
CA LYS A 152 -3.61 -8.40 4.22
C LYS A 152 -4.94 -9.13 4.06
N LEU A 153 -5.43 -9.28 2.82
CA LEU A 153 -6.76 -9.81 2.51
C LEU A 153 -6.76 -11.32 2.26
N ILE A 154 -5.75 -11.84 1.56
CA ILE A 154 -5.68 -13.24 1.13
C ILE A 154 -4.54 -13.92 1.89
N LYS A 155 -4.84 -15.06 2.51
CA LYS A 155 -3.88 -15.93 3.18
C LYS A 155 -4.13 -17.38 2.78
N PRO A 156 -3.06 -18.18 2.52
CA PRO A 156 -1.64 -17.83 2.55
C PRO A 156 -1.24 -16.86 1.41
N GLU A 157 0.01 -16.40 1.39
CA GLU A 157 0.50 -15.57 0.29
C GLU A 157 0.53 -16.39 -1.00
N ILE A 158 -0.24 -15.96 -2.00
CA ILE A 158 -0.33 -16.57 -3.32
C ILE A 158 0.27 -15.60 -4.34
N GLY A 159 1.14 -16.12 -5.21
CA GLY A 159 1.75 -15.34 -6.29
C GLY A 159 0.72 -14.75 -7.24
N ARG A 160 1.01 -13.57 -7.80
CA ARG A 160 0.06 -12.84 -8.65
C ARG A 160 -0.24 -13.58 -9.94
N GLU A 161 0.77 -14.21 -10.52
CA GLU A 161 0.63 -15.02 -11.71
C GLU A 161 -0.43 -16.12 -11.52
N ARG A 162 -0.46 -16.75 -10.35
CA ARG A 162 -1.47 -17.76 -10.03
C ARG A 162 -2.85 -17.15 -9.87
N LEU A 163 -2.98 -16.04 -9.14
CA LEU A 163 -4.26 -15.34 -8.96
C LEU A 163 -4.84 -14.85 -10.29
N GLN A 164 -4.00 -14.41 -11.22
CA GLN A 164 -4.42 -13.94 -12.54
C GLN A 164 -4.71 -15.07 -13.53
N ALA A 165 -4.17 -16.27 -13.30
CA ALA A 165 -4.39 -17.43 -14.14
C ALA A 165 -5.62 -18.27 -13.74
N VAL A 166 -6.28 -17.94 -12.62
CA VAL A 166 -7.47 -18.67 -12.15
C VAL A 166 -8.59 -18.65 -13.20
N LYS A 167 -9.17 -19.83 -13.46
CA LYS A 167 -10.29 -20.01 -14.39
C LYS A 167 -11.65 -19.86 -13.69
N SER A 168 -11.75 -20.42 -12.49
CA SER A 168 -12.94 -20.37 -11.64
C SER A 168 -12.56 -20.44 -10.16
N ILE A 169 -13.46 -20.00 -9.29
CA ILE A 169 -13.32 -20.06 -7.83
C ILE A 169 -14.60 -20.57 -7.19
N VAL A 170 -14.48 -21.25 -6.05
CA VAL A 170 -15.60 -21.47 -5.15
C VAL A 170 -15.44 -20.54 -3.94
N SER A 171 -16.42 -19.68 -3.71
CA SER A 171 -16.54 -18.91 -2.48
C SER A 171 -17.37 -19.70 -1.48
N ILE A 172 -16.83 -19.99 -0.29
CA ILE A 172 -17.52 -20.73 0.77
C ILE A 172 -17.73 -19.79 1.95
N VAL A 173 -18.95 -19.72 2.45
CA VAL A 173 -19.31 -18.99 3.67
C VAL A 173 -19.98 -19.96 4.63
N SER A 174 -19.39 -20.12 5.82
CA SER A 174 -19.91 -21.00 6.86
C SER A 174 -20.45 -20.19 8.03
N GLY A 175 -21.72 -20.38 8.36
CA GLY A 175 -22.36 -19.89 9.57
C GLY A 175 -22.54 -21.01 10.60
N THR A 176 -23.26 -20.73 11.68
CA THR A 176 -23.44 -21.69 12.78
C THR A 176 -24.41 -22.83 12.48
N ARG A 177 -25.26 -22.68 11.47
CA ARG A 177 -26.28 -23.68 11.10
C ARG A 177 -26.28 -24.05 9.64
N ARG A 178 -25.62 -23.26 8.79
CA ARG A 178 -25.66 -23.39 7.34
C ARG A 178 -24.31 -23.07 6.75
N ILE A 179 -23.97 -23.78 5.70
CA ILE A 179 -22.80 -23.52 4.86
C ILE A 179 -23.33 -23.25 3.46
N ALA A 180 -22.93 -22.13 2.87
CA ALA A 180 -23.29 -21.76 1.51
C ALA A 180 -22.03 -21.66 0.65
N TRP A 181 -22.14 -22.01 -0.62
CA TRP A 181 -21.06 -21.84 -1.58
C TRP A 181 -21.58 -21.36 -2.92
N ALA A 182 -20.73 -20.63 -3.64
CA ALA A 182 -20.97 -20.21 -5.00
C ALA A 182 -19.73 -20.49 -5.85
N HIS A 183 -19.92 -21.17 -6.98
CA HIS A 183 -18.90 -21.39 -8.00
C HIS A 183 -19.01 -20.31 -9.06
N LEU A 184 -17.95 -19.51 -9.23
CA LEU A 184 -17.89 -18.42 -10.18
C LEU A 184 -16.76 -18.63 -11.17
N ASP A 185 -17.01 -18.31 -12.43
CA ASP A 185 -15.96 -18.24 -13.44
C ASP A 185 -15.26 -16.87 -13.45
N ARG A 186 -14.22 -16.74 -14.29
CA ARG A 186 -13.50 -15.48 -14.48
C ARG A 186 -14.35 -14.35 -15.09
N LYS A 187 -15.47 -14.69 -15.75
CA LYS A 187 -16.41 -13.72 -16.32
C LYS A 187 -17.47 -13.29 -15.30
N LEU A 188 -17.35 -13.72 -14.05
CA LEU A 188 -18.30 -13.50 -12.95
C LEU A 188 -19.67 -14.15 -13.20
N ALA A 189 -19.72 -15.18 -14.07
CA ALA A 189 -20.89 -16.01 -14.23
C ALA A 189 -20.97 -17.00 -13.06
N VAL A 190 -22.17 -17.11 -12.47
CA VAL A 190 -22.46 -18.07 -11.40
C VAL A 190 -22.75 -19.42 -12.06
N LEU A 191 -21.82 -20.36 -11.91
CA LEU A 191 -21.93 -21.71 -12.45
C LEU A 191 -22.76 -22.61 -11.54
N ASP A 192 -22.60 -22.43 -10.23
CA ASP A 192 -23.37 -23.13 -9.20
C ASP A 192 -23.53 -22.23 -7.97
N TRP A 193 -24.66 -22.34 -7.28
CA TRP A 193 -24.92 -21.61 -6.04
C TRP A 193 -25.89 -22.39 -5.17
N GLN A 194 -25.38 -22.93 -4.07
CA GLN A 194 -26.13 -23.80 -3.18
C GLN A 194 -25.83 -23.50 -1.71
N GLN A 195 -26.62 -24.12 -0.84
CA GLN A 195 -26.41 -24.11 0.60
C GLN A 195 -26.81 -25.45 1.18
N SER A 196 -26.21 -25.80 2.32
CA SER A 196 -26.56 -26.97 3.10
C SER A 196 -26.75 -26.59 4.57
N GLU A 197 -27.64 -27.29 5.25
CA GLU A 197 -27.85 -27.15 6.68
C GLU A 197 -26.88 -28.05 7.44
N CYS A 198 -26.09 -27.47 8.34
CA CYS A 198 -25.15 -28.17 9.22
C CYS A 198 -25.47 -27.81 10.68
N CYS A 199 -26.69 -28.17 11.12
CA CYS A 199 -27.22 -27.76 12.42
C CYS A 199 -26.54 -28.41 13.63
N ARG A 200 -25.71 -29.45 13.42
CA ARG A 200 -25.04 -30.22 14.49
C ARG A 200 -23.70 -29.63 14.92
N LEU A 201 -23.12 -28.72 14.13
CA LEU A 201 -21.78 -28.17 14.39
C LEU A 201 -21.72 -27.29 15.65
N VAL A 202 -22.82 -26.63 16.03
CA VAL A 202 -22.84 -25.62 17.12
C VAL A 202 -23.83 -26.00 18.24
N LYS A 203 -24.32 -27.24 18.28
CA LYS A 203 -25.16 -27.72 19.38
C LYS A 203 -24.30 -28.35 20.47
N GLY A 204 -24.05 -27.60 21.54
CA GLY A 204 -23.41 -28.10 22.76
C GLY A 204 -21.91 -28.30 22.62
N THR A 205 -21.42 -29.52 22.84
CA THR A 205 -20.00 -29.86 22.90
C THR A 205 -19.37 -29.93 21.51
N TYR A 206 -18.27 -29.22 21.29
CA TYR A 206 -17.49 -29.22 20.05
C TYR A 206 -16.70 -30.54 19.89
N LEU A 207 -17.34 -31.56 19.30
CA LEU A 207 -16.70 -32.84 18.96
C LEU A 207 -16.18 -32.85 17.51
N SER A 208 -14.87 -33.05 17.35
CA SER A 208 -14.21 -33.08 16.02
C SER A 208 -14.76 -34.17 15.09
N SER A 209 -15.21 -35.31 15.63
CA SER A 209 -15.83 -36.39 14.84
C SER A 209 -17.11 -35.94 14.15
N VAL A 210 -17.96 -35.19 14.86
CA VAL A 210 -19.21 -34.63 14.33
C VAL A 210 -18.93 -33.61 13.22
N TYR A 211 -17.89 -32.77 13.39
CA TYR A 211 -17.46 -31.85 12.33
C TYR A 211 -17.05 -32.60 11.06
N LEU A 212 -16.27 -33.67 11.20
CA LEU A 212 -15.84 -34.46 10.05
C LEU A 212 -17.01 -35.16 9.35
N GLU A 213 -17.96 -35.72 10.09
CA GLU A 213 -19.16 -36.38 9.55
C GLU A 213 -20.06 -35.42 8.78
N GLU A 214 -20.24 -34.19 9.28
CA GLU A 214 -21.09 -33.17 8.63
C GLU A 214 -20.40 -32.52 7.42
N VAL A 215 -19.08 -32.33 7.45
CA VAL A 215 -18.34 -31.66 6.36
C VAL A 215 -17.97 -32.62 5.23
N ARG A 216 -17.74 -33.91 5.52
CA ARG A 216 -17.33 -34.91 4.51
C ARG A 216 -18.28 -34.99 3.31
N PRO A 217 -19.62 -35.04 3.48
CA PRO A 217 -20.55 -35.07 2.34
C PRO A 217 -20.49 -33.81 1.48
N LEU A 218 -20.20 -32.64 2.08
CA LEU A 218 -20.15 -31.36 1.35
C LEU A 218 -19.02 -31.33 0.32
N HIS A 219 -17.92 -32.05 0.57
CA HIS A 219 -16.82 -32.14 -0.38
C HIS A 219 -17.24 -32.78 -1.72
N LEU A 220 -18.24 -33.66 -1.72
CA LEU A 220 -18.78 -34.28 -2.93
C LEU A 220 -19.73 -33.34 -3.69
N GLN A 221 -20.30 -32.34 -3.01
CA GLN A 221 -21.24 -31.39 -3.59
C GLN A 221 -20.54 -30.14 -4.15
N ILE A 222 -19.41 -29.74 -3.55
CA ILE A 222 -18.67 -28.56 -3.95
C ILE A 222 -17.84 -28.86 -5.22
N PRO A 223 -18.04 -28.09 -6.32
CA PRO A 223 -17.28 -28.29 -7.55
C PRO A 223 -15.77 -28.06 -7.39
N THR A 224 -14.97 -28.73 -8.21
CA THR A 224 -13.52 -28.49 -8.33
C THR A 224 -13.22 -27.32 -9.27
N CYS A 225 -12.20 -26.52 -8.94
CA CYS A 225 -11.83 -25.27 -9.62
C CYS A 225 -10.61 -25.39 -10.54
#